data_AF-A0A8I1WXY3-F1
#
_entry.id   AF-A0A8I1WXY3-F1
#
_cell.length_a   1.000
_cell.length_b   1.000
_cell.length_c   1.000
_cell.angle_alpha   90.00
_cell.angle_beta   90.00
_cell.angle_gamma   90.00
#
_symmetry.space_group_name_H-M   'P 1'
#
loop_
_entity.id
_entity.type
_entity.pdbx_description
1 polymer ?
#
loop_
_entity_poly.entity_id
_entity_poly.type
_entity_poly.pdbx_seq_one_letter_code
_entity_poly.pdbx_strand_id
1 'polypeptide(L)'
;MNLGTRKILDRSFTAVGLTSIVLMALALLVVLVPIISGGIKALFFEATIEHRVLMYNEFGRGDAAELQEEQDRASAARQPVYDMLAAFEEELQGMEAGERRNFRSKLNQVRDVLHELLGPLPGDPEPILLRFQYGDTRWEQAEESLHKLLFVTKWDYSNPDVMATQYFEPRVTEFEGTSLEPLFAYVENHIEEMLLPEPVFYWGFITDRSLDAHIFGGVWAEIQGTFYLAVGAMLFAFPLGVVAAIYFTEYAKENFLTSMLRSANSTLAGVPSIVFGLFGLAFFINTMKVSESKSVLAGSLTLAIMVLPTIIRAAEEAILAVPRTYREASLGLGATKWRTIVTVILPAALPGIITGGIISLGRAAGETAPIIFTAAVSVGATIGLADVFTAPTPALSWNIYNLASEHEAANEIRHVQYGMVMALISIVLLLNMSAIMLRARISKKLKG
;
A
#
# COMPACT_ATOMS: atom_id res chain seq x y z
N MET A 1 -52.30 1.83 -20.60
CA MET A 1 -50.94 2.26 -20.98
C MET A 1 -50.64 1.70 -22.36
N ASN A 2 -50.27 2.55 -23.33
CA ASN A 2 -50.17 2.16 -24.74
C ASN A 2 -48.92 1.29 -24.98
N LEU A 3 -48.99 0.28 -25.86
CA LEU A 3 -47.89 -0.69 -26.09
C LEU A 3 -46.58 0.01 -26.53
N GLY A 4 -46.69 1.11 -27.27
CA GLY A 4 -45.54 1.93 -27.68
C GLY A 4 -44.84 2.62 -26.51
N THR A 5 -45.60 3.17 -25.56
CA THR A 5 -45.04 3.84 -24.37
C THR A 5 -44.29 2.85 -23.47
N ARG A 6 -44.80 1.61 -23.36
CA ARG A 6 -44.15 0.54 -22.57
C ARG A 6 -42.81 0.08 -23.19
N LYS A 7 -42.75 -0.11 -24.52
CA LYS A 7 -41.49 -0.44 -25.22
C LYS A 7 -40.44 0.66 -25.14
N ILE A 8 -40.86 1.94 -25.17
CA ILE A 8 -39.95 3.07 -24.99
C ILE A 8 -39.43 3.09 -23.55
N LEU A 9 -40.29 2.89 -22.55
CA LEU A 9 -39.89 2.83 -21.14
C LEU A 9 -38.88 1.71 -20.89
N ASP A 10 -39.14 0.49 -21.39
CA ASP A 10 -38.26 -0.66 -21.20
C ASP A 10 -36.89 -0.44 -21.85
N ARG A 11 -36.85 0.16 -23.05
CA ARG A 11 -35.58 0.52 -23.71
C ARG A 11 -34.83 1.62 -22.96
N SER A 12 -35.54 2.63 -22.45
CA SER A 12 -34.94 3.69 -21.65
C SER A 12 -34.37 3.14 -20.34
N PHE A 13 -35.09 2.25 -19.63
CA PHE A 13 -34.57 1.59 -18.43
C PHE A 13 -33.34 0.74 -18.71
N THR A 14 -33.36 -0.04 -19.79
CA THR A 14 -32.20 -0.84 -20.22
C THR A 14 -31.00 0.05 -20.56
N ALA A 15 -31.24 1.15 -21.28
CA ALA A 15 -30.20 2.12 -21.64
C ALA A 15 -29.61 2.80 -20.40
N VAL A 16 -30.44 3.24 -19.45
CA VAL A 16 -29.98 3.82 -18.18
C VAL A 16 -29.16 2.82 -17.38
N GLY A 17 -29.60 1.56 -17.30
CA GLY A 17 -28.85 0.49 -16.63
C GLY A 17 -27.49 0.25 -17.27
N LEU A 18 -27.43 0.17 -18.59
CA LEU A 18 -26.18 -0.03 -19.32
C LEU A 18 -25.23 1.17 -19.15
N THR A 19 -25.74 2.39 -19.28
CA THR A 19 -24.98 3.63 -19.08
C THR A 19 -24.42 3.70 -17.66
N SER A 20 -25.19 3.28 -16.64
CA SER A 20 -24.71 3.23 -15.25
C SER A 20 -23.55 2.23 -15.10
N ILE A 21 -23.64 1.03 -15.69
CA ILE A 21 -22.55 0.05 -15.65
C ILE A 21 -21.30 0.58 -16.35
N VAL A 22 -21.46 1.23 -17.51
CA VAL A 22 -20.35 1.83 -18.26
C VAL A 22 -19.71 2.96 -17.47
N LEU A 23 -20.51 3.86 -16.86
CA LEU A 23 -19.99 4.94 -16.02
C LEU A 23 -19.25 4.39 -14.79
N MET A 24 -19.76 3.37 -14.13
CA MET A 24 -19.07 2.72 -13.01
C MET A 24 -17.75 2.07 -13.45
N ALA A 25 -17.73 1.39 -14.60
CA ALA A 25 -16.53 0.80 -15.16
C ALA A 25 -15.49 1.87 -15.54
N LEU A 26 -15.91 2.98 -16.17
CA LEU A 26 -15.03 4.10 -16.49
C LEU A 26 -14.47 4.75 -15.22
N ALA A 27 -15.31 5.00 -14.22
CA ALA A 27 -14.86 5.54 -12.93
C ALA A 27 -13.82 4.62 -12.27
N LEU A 28 -14.04 3.30 -12.32
CA LEU A 28 -13.09 2.32 -11.82
C LEU A 28 -11.75 2.38 -12.59
N LEU A 29 -11.79 2.50 -13.92
CA LEU A 29 -10.58 2.62 -14.74
C LEU A 29 -9.80 3.90 -14.44
N VAL A 30 -10.49 5.02 -14.24
CA VAL A 30 -9.85 6.30 -13.84
C VAL A 30 -9.06 6.14 -12.54
N VAL A 31 -9.55 5.33 -11.60
CA VAL A 31 -8.85 5.07 -10.33
C VAL A 31 -7.77 3.99 -10.48
N LEU A 32 -8.04 2.89 -11.18
CA LEU A 32 -7.14 1.75 -11.26
C LEU A 32 -5.95 1.97 -12.20
N VAL A 33 -6.11 2.71 -13.30
CA VAL A 33 -5.05 2.89 -14.29
C VAL A 33 -3.82 3.57 -13.66
N PRO A 34 -3.93 4.72 -12.96
CA PRO A 34 -2.78 5.35 -12.31
C PRO A 34 -2.13 4.46 -11.24
N ILE A 35 -2.94 3.70 -10.49
CA ILE A 35 -2.44 2.80 -9.45
C ILE A 35 -1.61 1.67 -10.07
N ILE A 36 -2.12 1.05 -11.13
CA ILE A 36 -1.42 -0.06 -11.81
C ILE A 36 -0.19 0.47 -12.52
N SER A 37 -0.28 1.59 -13.25
CA SER A 37 0.88 2.17 -13.93
C SER A 37 1.96 2.62 -12.96
N GLY A 38 1.58 3.29 -11.87
CA GLY A 38 2.52 3.73 -10.83
C GLY A 38 3.13 2.55 -10.06
N GLY A 39 2.33 1.52 -9.76
CA GLY A 39 2.82 0.31 -9.11
C GLY A 39 3.76 -0.51 -9.99
N ILE A 40 3.50 -0.58 -11.31
CA ILE A 40 4.42 -1.20 -12.27
C ILE A 40 5.75 -0.44 -12.28
N LYS A 41 5.72 0.90 -12.27
CA LYS A 41 6.93 1.73 -12.16
C LYS A 41 7.72 1.49 -10.87
N ALA A 42 7.08 1.09 -9.77
CA ALA A 42 7.79 0.70 -8.56
C ALA A 42 8.67 -0.56 -8.77
N LEU A 43 8.25 -1.47 -9.66
CA LEU A 43 8.94 -2.72 -9.97
C LEU A 43 9.87 -2.62 -11.18
N PHE A 44 9.48 -1.87 -12.19
CA PHE A 44 10.21 -1.67 -13.44
C PHE A 44 10.62 -0.22 -13.56
N PHE A 45 11.91 0.05 -13.49
CA PHE A 45 12.46 1.40 -13.58
C PHE A 45 13.90 1.36 -14.06
N GLU A 46 14.43 2.52 -14.39
CA GLU A 46 15.85 2.69 -14.69
C GLU A 46 16.62 2.91 -13.38
N ALA A 47 17.41 1.91 -13.00
CA ALA A 47 18.26 1.93 -11.83
C ALA A 47 19.59 2.60 -12.15
N THR A 48 20.06 3.43 -11.24
CA THR A 48 21.39 4.02 -11.30
C THR A 48 22.42 3.09 -10.68
N ILE A 49 23.71 3.43 -10.82
CA ILE A 49 24.81 2.80 -10.11
C ILE A 49 24.57 2.78 -8.60
N GLU A 50 24.00 3.85 -8.03
CA GLU A 50 23.69 3.97 -6.59
C GLU A 50 22.73 2.86 -6.13
N HIS A 51 21.73 2.53 -6.95
CA HIS A 51 20.85 1.40 -6.67
C HIS A 51 21.60 0.08 -6.67
N ARG A 52 22.49 -0.15 -7.64
CA ARG A 52 23.30 -1.38 -7.69
C ARG A 52 24.25 -1.49 -6.49
N VAL A 53 24.90 -0.38 -6.09
CA VAL A 53 25.73 -0.34 -4.89
C VAL A 53 24.91 -0.69 -3.66
N LEU A 54 23.73 -0.09 -3.50
CA LEU A 54 22.81 -0.38 -2.41
C LEU A 54 22.37 -1.85 -2.41
N MET A 55 22.03 -2.42 -3.57
CA MET A 55 21.63 -3.82 -3.69
C MET A 55 22.76 -4.79 -3.33
N TYR A 56 24.00 -4.46 -3.68
CA TYR A 56 25.15 -5.26 -3.32
C TYR A 56 25.46 -5.16 -1.82
N ASN A 57 25.49 -3.94 -1.26
CA ASN A 57 25.84 -3.71 0.15
C ASN A 57 24.80 -4.28 1.11
N GLU A 58 23.51 -4.07 0.84
CA GLU A 58 22.43 -4.44 1.77
C GLU A 58 21.90 -5.86 1.55
N PHE A 59 21.97 -6.37 0.32
CA PHE A 59 21.37 -7.66 -0.05
C PHE A 59 22.34 -8.65 -0.69
N GLY A 60 23.59 -8.27 -0.96
CA GLY A 60 24.58 -9.14 -1.59
C GLY A 60 24.23 -9.51 -3.03
N ARG A 61 23.50 -8.65 -3.76
CA ARG A 61 23.07 -8.90 -5.14
C ARG A 61 23.93 -8.13 -6.14
N GLY A 62 24.58 -8.85 -7.05
CA GLY A 62 25.44 -8.29 -8.10
C GLY A 62 26.80 -8.97 -8.16
N ASP A 63 27.58 -8.69 -9.20
CA ASP A 63 28.98 -9.09 -9.30
C ASP A 63 29.88 -7.97 -8.78
N ALA A 64 30.74 -8.30 -7.82
CA ALA A 64 31.62 -7.33 -7.17
C ALA A 64 32.64 -6.71 -8.13
N ALA A 65 33.14 -7.48 -9.10
CA ALA A 65 34.14 -7.00 -10.05
C ALA A 65 33.53 -6.06 -11.09
N GLU A 66 32.35 -6.41 -11.61
CA GLU A 66 31.58 -5.55 -12.52
C GLU A 66 31.16 -4.25 -11.83
N LEU A 67 30.64 -4.34 -10.60
CA LEU A 67 30.24 -3.18 -9.83
C LEU A 67 31.42 -2.24 -9.54
N GLN A 68 32.60 -2.78 -9.25
CA GLN A 68 33.80 -1.97 -9.04
C GLN A 68 34.19 -1.22 -10.31
N GLU A 69 34.19 -1.89 -11.48
CA GLU A 69 34.49 -1.23 -12.76
C GLU A 69 33.52 -0.08 -13.06
N GLU A 70 32.23 -0.30 -12.81
CA GLU A 70 31.21 0.73 -12.98
C GLU A 70 31.37 1.89 -12.01
N GLN A 71 31.67 1.61 -10.73
CA GLN A 71 31.97 2.66 -9.74
C GLN A 71 33.19 3.47 -10.14
N ASP A 72 34.25 2.83 -10.64
CA ASP A 72 35.46 3.52 -11.09
C ASP A 72 35.15 4.44 -12.28
N ARG A 73 34.33 3.97 -13.23
CA ARG A 73 33.87 4.75 -14.39
C ARG A 73 33.00 5.94 -13.97
N ALA A 74 32.01 5.70 -13.10
CA ALA A 74 31.15 6.75 -12.58
C ALA A 74 31.95 7.79 -11.78
N SER A 75 32.90 7.34 -10.95
CA SER A 75 33.78 8.22 -10.17
C SER A 75 34.67 9.07 -11.07
N ALA A 76 35.19 8.53 -12.17
CA ALA A 76 35.95 9.29 -13.15
C ALA A 76 35.11 10.39 -13.82
N ALA A 77 33.84 10.12 -14.12
CA ALA A 77 32.91 11.11 -14.67
C ALA A 77 32.52 12.20 -13.65
N ARG A 78 32.45 11.85 -12.36
CA ARG A 78 32.12 12.76 -11.24
C ARG A 78 33.31 13.64 -10.83
N GLN A 79 34.56 13.22 -11.06
CA GLN A 79 35.75 13.94 -10.58
C GLN A 79 35.80 15.42 -11.01
N PRO A 80 35.50 15.80 -12.27
CA PRO A 80 35.51 17.21 -12.67
C PRO A 80 34.50 18.07 -11.92
N VAL A 81 33.37 17.49 -11.49
CA VAL A 81 32.36 18.18 -10.66
C VAL A 81 32.96 18.53 -9.30
N TYR A 82 33.67 17.58 -8.68
CA TYR A 82 34.33 17.78 -7.39
C TYR A 82 35.48 18.80 -7.48
N ASP A 83 36.24 18.76 -8.57
CA ASP A 83 37.33 19.71 -8.81
C ASP A 83 36.79 21.15 -8.97
N MET A 84 35.66 21.33 -9.68
CA MET A 84 34.99 22.63 -9.82
C MET A 84 34.44 23.15 -8.48
N LEU A 85 33.87 22.27 -7.65
CA LEU A 85 33.42 22.62 -6.30
C LEU A 85 34.59 23.09 -5.43
N ALA A 86 35.70 22.34 -5.41
CA ALA A 86 36.89 22.68 -4.65
C ALA A 86 37.51 24.00 -5.12
N ALA A 87 37.62 24.22 -6.43
CA ALA A 87 38.13 25.47 -7.00
C ALA A 87 37.28 26.69 -6.57
N PHE A 88 35.95 26.54 -6.56
CA PHE A 88 35.07 27.61 -6.11
C PHE A 88 35.13 27.83 -4.59
N GLU A 89 35.30 26.78 -3.80
CA GLU A 89 35.52 26.91 -2.36
C GLU A 89 36.82 27.66 -2.02
N GLU A 90 37.87 27.48 -2.80
CA GLU A 90 39.10 28.28 -2.71
C GLU A 90 38.86 29.74 -3.13
N GLU A 91 38.15 29.96 -4.24
CA GLU A 91 37.76 31.30 -4.72
C GLU A 91 37.00 32.08 -3.64
N LEU A 92 36.05 31.42 -2.96
CA LEU A 92 35.27 31.99 -1.85
C LEU A 92 36.12 32.49 -0.68
N GLN A 93 37.26 31.85 -0.40
CA GLN A 93 38.16 32.29 0.67
C GLN A 93 38.82 33.63 0.32
N GLY A 94 39.02 33.92 -0.97
CA GLY A 94 39.56 35.17 -1.48
C GLY A 94 38.57 36.34 -1.55
N MET A 95 37.25 36.08 -1.54
CA MET A 95 36.21 37.11 -1.70
C MET A 95 35.99 37.99 -0.46
N GLU A 96 35.38 39.17 -0.64
CA GLU A 96 34.94 40.02 0.48
C GLU A 96 33.87 39.33 1.35
N ALA A 97 33.81 39.68 2.64
CA ALA A 97 32.94 38.98 3.60
C ALA A 97 31.44 39.00 3.25
N GLY A 98 30.97 40.07 2.60
CA GLY A 98 29.56 40.20 2.16
C GLY A 98 29.22 39.26 1.01
N GLU A 99 30.05 39.25 -0.03
CA GLU A 99 29.91 38.38 -1.20
C GLU A 99 30.08 36.91 -0.83
N ARG A 100 31.10 36.60 -0.01
CA ARG A 100 31.34 35.26 0.52
C ARG A 100 30.12 34.69 1.24
N ARG A 101 29.42 35.51 2.04
CA ARG A 101 28.22 35.05 2.76
C ARG A 101 27.07 34.74 1.80
N ASN A 102 26.89 35.55 0.76
CA ASN A 102 25.85 35.35 -0.25
C ASN A 102 26.09 34.05 -1.03
N PHE A 103 27.28 33.89 -1.62
CA PHE A 103 27.62 32.70 -2.39
C PHE A 103 27.70 31.43 -1.55
N ARG A 104 28.12 31.50 -0.27
CA ARG A 104 28.10 30.33 0.61
C ARG A 104 26.69 29.74 0.76
N SER A 105 25.66 30.58 0.89
CA SER A 105 24.29 30.09 0.98
C SER A 105 23.84 29.40 -0.29
N LYS A 106 24.22 29.91 -1.46
CA LYS A 106 23.89 29.33 -2.77
C LYS A 106 24.68 28.04 -3.04
N LEU A 107 25.96 28.05 -2.71
CA LEU A 107 26.84 26.88 -2.81
C LEU A 107 26.31 25.73 -1.96
N ASN A 108 25.87 26.01 -0.73
CA ASN A 108 25.26 24.98 0.11
C ASN A 108 24.06 24.33 -0.57
N GLN A 109 23.18 25.11 -1.22
CA GLN A 109 22.04 24.54 -1.97
C GLN A 109 22.50 23.69 -3.16
N VAL A 110 23.58 24.08 -3.86
CA VAL A 110 24.16 23.26 -4.94
C VAL A 110 24.75 21.97 -4.38
N ARG A 111 25.48 22.04 -3.26
CA ARG A 111 26.04 20.88 -2.56
C ARG A 111 24.95 19.93 -2.08
N ASP A 112 23.87 20.45 -1.50
CA ASP A 112 22.75 19.65 -1.01
C ASP A 112 22.10 18.86 -2.15
N VAL A 113 21.88 19.49 -3.32
CA VAL A 113 21.32 18.81 -4.50
C VAL A 113 22.31 17.82 -5.12
N LEU A 114 23.60 18.16 -5.19
CA LEU A 114 24.63 17.22 -5.66
C LEU A 114 24.78 16.01 -4.73
N HIS A 115 24.59 16.21 -3.43
CA HIS A 115 24.58 15.14 -2.44
C HIS A 115 23.36 14.21 -2.61
N GLU A 116 22.17 14.79 -2.85
CA GLU A 116 20.96 14.02 -3.21
C GLU A 116 21.18 13.20 -4.50
N LEU A 117 21.78 13.83 -5.52
CA LEU A 117 21.98 13.23 -6.84
C LEU A 117 23.07 12.15 -6.86
N LEU A 118 24.25 12.42 -6.29
CA LEU A 118 25.47 11.61 -6.45
C LEU A 118 25.89 10.87 -5.17
N GLY A 119 25.25 11.16 -4.03
CA GLY A 119 25.63 10.65 -2.71
C GLY A 119 26.67 11.53 -2.00
N PRO A 120 27.27 11.02 -0.90
CA PRO A 120 28.29 11.71 -0.11
C PRO A 120 29.42 12.32 -0.95
N LEU A 121 29.64 13.64 -0.81
CA LEU A 121 30.72 14.31 -1.52
C LEU A 121 32.08 13.96 -0.89
N PRO A 122 33.19 14.01 -1.65
CA PRO A 122 34.51 13.71 -1.11
C PRO A 122 34.86 14.56 0.12
N GLY A 123 35.15 13.90 1.24
CA GLY A 123 35.50 14.57 2.50
C GLY A 123 34.33 14.85 3.45
N ASP A 124 33.08 14.59 3.02
CA ASP A 124 31.93 14.66 3.91
C ASP A 124 31.96 13.49 4.92
N PRO A 125 31.52 13.70 6.18
CA PRO A 125 31.41 12.62 7.15
C PRO A 125 30.34 11.62 6.69
N GLU A 126 30.59 10.32 6.91
CA GLU A 126 29.64 9.27 6.56
C GLU A 126 28.28 9.50 7.24
N PRO A 127 27.19 9.69 6.47
CA PRO A 127 25.89 9.95 7.04
C PRO A 127 25.33 8.76 7.83
N ILE A 128 24.62 9.02 8.92
CA ILE A 128 24.06 7.96 9.78
C ILE A 128 22.85 7.28 9.11
N LEU A 129 22.05 8.03 8.38
CA LEU A 129 20.83 7.52 7.74
C LEU A 129 21.15 6.99 6.34
N LEU A 130 20.63 5.80 6.03
CA LEU A 130 20.88 5.10 4.78
C LEU A 130 20.48 5.94 3.55
N ARG A 131 19.37 6.69 3.60
CA ARG A 131 18.94 7.60 2.52
C ARG A 131 19.97 8.65 2.12
N PHE A 132 20.91 8.96 3.00
CA PHE A 132 21.96 9.95 2.75
C PHE A 132 23.31 9.31 2.43
N GLN A 133 23.42 7.99 2.52
CA GLN A 133 24.65 7.26 2.18
C GLN A 133 24.76 6.96 0.69
N TYR A 134 23.66 7.04 -0.04
CA TYR A 134 23.56 6.78 -1.48
C TYR A 134 22.96 7.99 -2.17
N GLY A 135 23.33 8.22 -3.43
CA GLY A 135 22.64 9.19 -4.27
C GLY A 135 21.29 8.68 -4.78
N ASP A 136 20.78 9.33 -5.82
CA ASP A 136 19.52 8.96 -6.43
C ASP A 136 19.59 7.55 -7.04
N THR A 137 18.84 6.62 -6.44
CA THR A 137 18.80 5.21 -6.87
C THR A 137 17.97 4.98 -8.14
N ARG A 138 17.13 5.94 -8.51
CA ARG A 138 16.22 5.83 -9.65
C ARG A 138 16.49 6.97 -10.62
N TRP A 139 16.50 6.67 -11.91
CA TRP A 139 16.71 7.68 -12.94
C TRP A 139 15.65 8.79 -12.89
N GLU A 140 14.38 8.46 -12.65
CA GLU A 140 13.31 9.46 -12.50
C GLU A 140 13.57 10.44 -11.34
N GLN A 141 14.23 10.00 -10.27
CA GLN A 141 14.62 10.87 -9.15
C GLN A 141 15.84 11.73 -9.52
N ALA A 142 16.83 11.10 -10.17
CA ALA A 142 18.00 11.80 -10.68
C ALA A 142 17.65 12.92 -11.67
N GLU A 143 16.66 12.73 -12.54
CA GLU A 143 16.14 13.77 -13.44
C GLU A 143 15.52 14.94 -12.66
N GLU A 144 14.78 14.66 -11.57
CA GLU A 144 14.21 15.69 -10.71
C GLU A 144 15.31 16.47 -9.96
N SER A 145 16.29 15.78 -9.39
CA SER A 145 17.46 16.37 -8.74
C SER A 145 18.31 17.19 -9.73
N LEU A 146 18.51 16.70 -10.96
CA LEU A 146 19.15 17.45 -12.03
C LEU A 146 18.36 18.72 -12.35
N HIS A 147 17.03 18.64 -12.43
CA HIS A 147 16.20 19.84 -12.62
C HIS A 147 16.35 20.84 -11.46
N LYS A 148 16.37 20.36 -10.20
CA LYS A 148 16.62 21.21 -9.02
C LYS A 148 18.02 21.84 -9.07
N LEU A 149 19.01 21.15 -9.61
CA LEU A 149 20.38 21.66 -9.77
C LEU A 149 20.44 22.76 -10.82
N LEU A 150 19.82 22.55 -11.98
CA LEU A 150 19.88 23.45 -13.12
C LEU A 150 18.98 24.68 -12.97
N PHE A 151 17.89 24.57 -12.21
CA PHE A 151 16.88 25.62 -12.09
C PHE A 151 16.59 26.03 -10.65
N VAL A 152 16.24 27.31 -10.48
CA VAL A 152 15.69 27.86 -9.25
C VAL A 152 14.21 28.13 -9.46
N THR A 153 13.38 27.58 -8.58
CA THR A 153 11.93 27.86 -8.59
C THR A 153 11.67 29.24 -8.02
N LYS A 154 11.01 30.10 -8.79
CA LYS A 154 10.52 31.41 -8.36
C LYS A 154 9.02 31.54 -8.53
N TRP A 155 8.44 32.48 -7.79
CA TRP A 155 7.01 32.73 -7.76
C TRP A 155 6.76 34.17 -8.19
N ASP A 156 5.92 34.36 -9.20
CA ASP A 156 5.49 35.68 -9.64
C ASP A 156 4.25 36.12 -8.87
N TYR A 157 4.43 37.14 -8.02
CA TYR A 157 3.39 37.81 -7.23
C TYR A 157 2.99 39.16 -7.84
N SER A 158 3.35 39.46 -9.09
CA SER A 158 3.12 40.75 -9.74
C SER A 158 1.65 41.16 -9.81
N ASN A 159 0.73 40.18 -9.84
CA ASN A 159 -0.71 40.41 -9.81
C ASN A 159 -1.34 39.91 -8.48
N PRO A 160 -1.82 40.82 -7.60
CA PRO A 160 -2.46 40.43 -6.34
C PRO A 160 -3.81 39.70 -6.48
N ASP A 161 -4.46 39.82 -7.64
CA ASP A 161 -5.80 39.25 -7.89
C ASP A 161 -5.74 37.80 -8.39
N VAL A 162 -4.54 37.27 -8.65
CA VAL A 162 -4.31 35.92 -9.17
C VAL A 162 -3.36 35.17 -8.26
N MET A 163 -3.58 33.86 -8.09
CA MET A 163 -2.61 33.01 -7.40
C MET A 163 -1.26 33.09 -8.08
N ALA A 164 -0.19 33.18 -7.29
CA ALA A 164 1.17 33.30 -7.80
C ALA A 164 1.49 32.20 -8.81
N THR A 165 2.09 32.58 -9.93
CA THR A 165 2.49 31.61 -10.96
C THR A 165 3.94 31.21 -10.76
N GLN A 166 4.21 29.91 -10.85
CA GLN A 166 5.55 29.36 -10.73
C GLN A 166 6.30 29.54 -12.06
N TYR A 167 7.55 29.99 -11.99
CA TYR A 167 8.47 30.02 -13.13
C TYR A 167 9.86 29.56 -12.69
N PHE A 168 10.67 29.15 -13.67
CA PHE A 168 12.00 28.58 -13.45
C PHE A 168 13.06 29.48 -14.05
N GLU A 169 14.07 29.84 -13.25
CA GLU A 169 15.25 30.56 -13.73
C GLU A 169 16.47 29.64 -13.75
N PRO A 170 17.32 29.69 -14.78
CA PRO A 170 18.56 28.92 -14.81
C PRO A 170 19.48 29.32 -13.64
N ARG A 171 19.86 28.34 -12.81
CA ARG A 171 20.70 28.54 -11.63
C ARG A 171 22.10 29.02 -11.99
N VAL A 172 22.58 28.71 -13.21
CA VAL A 172 23.86 29.20 -13.74
C VAL A 172 23.99 30.73 -13.64
N THR A 173 22.89 31.47 -13.78
CA THR A 173 22.88 32.95 -13.65
C THR A 173 23.27 33.43 -12.24
N GLU A 174 23.13 32.59 -11.23
CA GLU A 174 23.53 32.91 -9.86
C GLU A 174 25.05 32.85 -9.64
N PHE A 175 25.77 32.20 -10.57
CA PHE A 175 27.21 31.89 -10.52
C PHE A 175 27.97 32.41 -11.75
N GLU A 176 27.37 33.29 -12.53
CA GLU A 176 27.97 33.87 -13.73
C GLU A 176 29.32 34.54 -13.41
N GLY A 177 30.35 34.20 -14.17
CA GLY A 177 31.72 34.70 -14.00
C GLY A 177 32.52 34.02 -12.89
N THR A 178 31.97 33.00 -12.22
CA THR A 178 32.68 32.22 -11.19
C THR A 178 33.27 30.93 -11.76
N SER A 179 34.19 30.30 -11.03
CA SER A 179 34.72 28.97 -11.37
C SER A 179 33.66 27.85 -11.36
N LEU A 180 32.49 28.08 -10.75
CA LEU A 180 31.40 27.11 -10.67
C LEU A 180 30.43 27.17 -11.86
N GLU A 181 30.48 28.21 -12.69
CA GLU A 181 29.58 28.36 -13.85
C GLU A 181 29.58 27.14 -14.80
N PRO A 182 30.73 26.53 -15.15
CA PRO A 182 30.78 25.39 -16.07
C PRO A 182 30.16 24.10 -15.50
N LEU A 183 30.00 24.00 -14.17
CA LEU A 183 29.49 22.81 -13.50
C LEU A 183 28.11 22.41 -14.00
N PHE A 184 27.21 23.39 -14.17
CA PHE A 184 25.83 23.12 -14.55
C PHE A 184 25.73 22.46 -15.93
N ALA A 185 26.44 23.02 -16.91
CA ALA A 185 26.49 22.45 -18.26
C ALA A 185 27.24 21.11 -18.29
N TYR A 186 28.30 20.94 -17.49
CA TYR A 186 29.02 19.68 -17.42
C TYR A 186 28.14 18.56 -16.87
N VAL A 187 27.45 18.81 -15.75
CA VAL A 187 26.55 17.84 -15.11
C VAL A 187 25.41 17.46 -16.05
N GLU A 188 24.76 18.44 -16.71
CA GLU A 188 23.69 18.18 -17.68
C GLU A 188 24.14 17.25 -18.82
N ASN A 189 25.37 17.40 -19.31
CA ASN A 189 25.87 16.62 -20.45
C ASN A 189 26.45 15.24 -20.06
N HIS A 190 26.87 15.04 -18.81
CA HIS A 190 27.55 13.80 -18.37
C HIS A 190 26.79 13.04 -17.29
N ILE A 191 25.55 13.41 -17.01
CA ILE A 191 24.75 12.76 -15.95
C ILE A 191 24.56 11.26 -16.16
N GLU A 192 24.37 10.83 -17.42
CA GLU A 192 24.26 9.41 -17.77
C GLU A 192 25.56 8.65 -17.49
N GLU A 193 26.73 9.27 -17.70
CA GLU A 193 28.03 8.66 -17.41
C GLU A 193 28.31 8.59 -15.89
N MET A 194 27.77 9.55 -15.13
CA MET A 194 27.91 9.62 -13.67
C MET A 194 26.99 8.64 -12.93
N LEU A 195 25.83 8.32 -13.50
CA LEU A 195 24.81 7.49 -12.85
C LEU A 195 24.56 6.14 -13.52
N LEU A 196 25.03 5.93 -14.75
CA LEU A 196 24.95 4.66 -15.48
C LEU A 196 23.53 4.02 -15.40
N PRO A 197 22.49 4.71 -15.91
CA PRO A 197 21.12 4.22 -15.84
C PRO A 197 20.93 2.94 -16.65
N GLU A 198 20.29 1.95 -16.05
CA GLU A 198 19.94 0.69 -16.71
C GLU A 198 18.50 0.25 -16.37
N PRO A 199 17.74 -0.31 -17.32
CA PRO A 199 16.41 -0.82 -17.02
C PRO A 199 16.49 -2.07 -16.14
N VAL A 200 15.86 -2.03 -14.96
CA VAL A 200 15.82 -3.15 -14.01
C VAL A 200 14.40 -3.59 -13.71
N PHE A 201 14.26 -4.89 -13.40
CA PHE A 201 13.09 -5.43 -12.72
C PHE A 201 13.44 -5.75 -11.26
N TYR A 202 13.02 -4.89 -10.34
CA TYR A 202 13.30 -5.02 -8.92
C TYR A 202 12.24 -5.87 -8.21
N TRP A 203 12.40 -7.19 -8.29
CA TRP A 203 11.54 -8.13 -7.55
C TRP A 203 11.62 -7.94 -6.02
N GLY A 204 12.77 -7.45 -5.54
CA GLY A 204 13.04 -7.15 -4.14
C GLY A 204 12.05 -6.16 -3.52
N PHE A 205 11.38 -5.32 -4.32
CA PHE A 205 10.32 -4.45 -3.83
C PHE A 205 9.28 -5.21 -3.00
N ILE A 206 8.91 -6.43 -3.42
CA ILE A 206 7.90 -7.27 -2.77
C ILE A 206 8.52 -8.11 -1.65
N THR A 207 9.70 -8.66 -1.86
CA THR A 207 10.28 -9.71 -1.00
C THR A 207 11.25 -9.21 0.06
N ASP A 208 11.79 -8.02 -0.11
CA ASP A 208 12.86 -7.52 0.74
C ASP A 208 12.31 -6.90 2.01
N ARG A 209 13.20 -6.82 3.00
CA ARG A 209 12.95 -6.00 4.19
C ARG A 209 12.88 -4.54 3.77
N SER A 210 12.03 -3.78 4.47
CA SER A 210 12.03 -2.33 4.35
C SER A 210 13.38 -1.76 4.79
N LEU A 211 13.93 -0.88 3.95
CA LEU A 211 15.10 -0.07 4.27
C LEU A 211 14.68 1.39 4.37
N ASP A 212 15.14 2.06 5.44
CA ASP A 212 14.91 3.47 5.72
C ASP A 212 13.46 3.94 5.47
N ALA A 213 12.50 3.32 6.19
CA ALA A 213 11.08 3.61 6.06
C ALA A 213 10.53 3.48 4.63
N HIS A 214 10.95 2.42 3.93
CA HIS A 214 10.52 2.04 2.59
C HIS A 214 11.03 2.91 1.43
N ILE A 215 11.96 3.83 1.67
CA ILE A 215 12.51 4.69 0.60
C ILE A 215 13.05 3.85 -0.56
N PHE A 216 13.73 2.74 -0.26
CA PHE A 216 14.31 1.82 -1.25
C PHE A 216 13.39 0.64 -1.59
N GLY A 217 12.10 0.72 -1.22
CA GLY A 217 11.14 -0.36 -1.32
C GLY A 217 11.27 -1.39 -0.20
N GLY A 218 10.84 -2.62 -0.47
CA GLY A 218 10.72 -3.69 0.52
C GLY A 218 9.42 -3.56 1.31
N VAL A 219 8.39 -4.29 0.88
CA VAL A 219 7.05 -4.30 1.49
C VAL A 219 6.64 -5.67 2.03
N TRP A 220 7.61 -6.56 2.24
CA TRP A 220 7.34 -7.95 2.57
C TRP A 220 6.68 -8.11 3.95
N ALA A 221 7.12 -7.32 4.93
CA ALA A 221 6.56 -7.36 6.28
C ALA A 221 5.08 -6.92 6.29
N GLU A 222 4.73 -5.92 5.48
CA GLU A 222 3.37 -5.40 5.31
C GLU A 222 2.46 -6.42 4.64
N ILE A 223 2.96 -7.10 3.61
CA ILE A 223 2.25 -8.18 2.92
C ILE A 223 1.94 -9.30 3.92
N GLN A 224 2.93 -9.73 4.69
CA GLN A 224 2.75 -10.76 5.73
C GLN A 224 1.75 -10.33 6.80
N GLY A 225 1.89 -9.11 7.34
CA GLY A 225 0.98 -8.62 8.36
C GLY A 225 -0.46 -8.52 7.89
N THR A 226 -0.66 -8.03 6.67
CA THR A 226 -1.99 -7.96 6.03
C THR A 226 -2.58 -9.36 5.86
N PHE A 227 -1.76 -10.34 5.43
CA PHE A 227 -2.17 -11.73 5.32
C PHE A 227 -2.59 -12.32 6.68
N TYR A 228 -1.76 -12.18 7.71
CA TYR A 228 -2.04 -12.74 9.03
C TYR A 228 -3.28 -12.11 9.68
N LEU A 229 -3.46 -10.80 9.54
CA LEU A 229 -4.65 -10.10 10.05
C LEU A 229 -5.92 -10.56 9.33
N ALA A 230 -5.90 -10.66 7.99
CA ALA A 230 -7.06 -11.07 7.21
C ALA A 230 -7.45 -12.53 7.47
N VAL A 231 -6.46 -13.44 7.43
CA VAL A 231 -6.69 -14.86 7.70
C VAL A 231 -7.08 -15.08 9.16
N GLY A 232 -6.39 -14.43 10.10
CA GLY A 232 -6.71 -14.47 11.53
C GLY A 232 -8.15 -14.03 11.79
N ALA A 233 -8.59 -12.92 11.19
CA ALA A 233 -9.97 -12.47 11.31
C ALA A 233 -10.97 -13.51 10.81
N MET A 234 -10.72 -14.13 9.65
CA MET A 234 -11.60 -15.16 9.08
C MET A 234 -11.61 -16.45 9.89
N LEU A 235 -10.49 -16.84 10.52
CA LEU A 235 -10.43 -18.01 11.39
C LEU A 235 -11.40 -17.91 12.57
N PHE A 236 -11.66 -16.71 13.09
CA PHE A 236 -12.64 -16.48 14.15
C PHE A 236 -14.03 -16.15 13.59
N ALA A 237 -14.12 -15.18 12.67
CA ALA A 237 -15.41 -14.66 12.24
C ALA A 237 -16.22 -15.66 11.40
N PHE A 238 -15.55 -16.45 10.54
CA PHE A 238 -16.24 -17.39 9.66
C PHE A 238 -16.98 -18.50 10.43
N PRO A 239 -16.33 -19.29 11.30
CA PRO A 239 -17.03 -20.34 12.03
C PRO A 239 -18.09 -19.77 12.98
N LEU A 240 -17.79 -18.69 13.71
CA LEU A 240 -18.78 -18.06 14.61
C LEU A 240 -19.99 -17.55 13.83
N GLY A 241 -19.75 -16.90 12.68
CA GLY A 241 -20.81 -16.37 11.84
C GLY A 241 -21.72 -17.45 11.26
N VAL A 242 -21.13 -18.57 10.79
CA VAL A 242 -21.89 -19.71 10.28
C VAL A 242 -22.71 -20.38 11.37
N VAL A 243 -22.13 -20.59 12.56
CA VAL A 243 -22.86 -21.16 13.70
C VAL A 243 -24.03 -20.26 14.12
N ALA A 244 -23.80 -18.95 14.21
CA ALA A 244 -24.85 -17.98 14.53
C ALA A 244 -25.96 -17.99 13.47
N ALA A 245 -25.61 -18.03 12.18
CA ALA A 245 -26.58 -18.12 11.10
C ALA A 245 -27.42 -19.40 11.14
N ILE A 246 -26.80 -20.56 11.41
CA ILE A 246 -27.51 -21.84 11.61
C ILE A 246 -28.46 -21.72 12.80
N TYR A 247 -28.02 -21.11 13.90
CA TYR A 247 -28.88 -20.90 15.06
C TYR A 247 -30.08 -20.02 14.69
N PHE A 248 -29.86 -18.87 14.05
CA PHE A 248 -30.94 -17.93 13.70
C PHE A 248 -31.93 -18.45 12.66
N THR A 249 -31.51 -19.34 11.77
CA THR A 249 -32.36 -19.87 10.69
C THR A 249 -33.04 -21.17 11.06
N GLU A 250 -32.34 -22.07 11.76
CA GLU A 250 -32.85 -23.41 12.02
C GLU A 250 -33.35 -23.59 13.44
N TYR A 251 -32.73 -22.98 14.46
CA TYR A 251 -33.04 -23.26 15.86
C TYR A 251 -33.82 -22.17 16.58
N ALA A 252 -33.60 -20.92 16.21
CA ALA A 252 -34.20 -19.77 16.84
C ALA A 252 -35.73 -19.79 16.64
N LYS A 253 -36.46 -19.69 17.76
CA LYS A 253 -37.89 -19.38 17.75
C LYS A 253 -38.04 -17.87 17.76
N GLU A 254 -39.06 -17.34 17.09
CA GLU A 254 -39.37 -15.91 17.17
C GLU A 254 -39.74 -15.52 18.61
N ASN A 255 -38.78 -14.94 19.32
CA ASN A 255 -38.95 -14.42 20.66
C ASN A 255 -38.16 -13.12 20.84
N PHE A 256 -38.38 -12.45 21.98
CA PHE A 256 -37.73 -11.18 22.30
C PHE A 256 -36.19 -11.29 22.22
N LEU A 257 -35.60 -12.36 22.76
CA LEU A 257 -34.15 -12.57 22.76
C LEU A 257 -33.59 -12.68 21.33
N THR A 258 -34.23 -13.47 20.46
CA THR A 258 -33.78 -13.61 19.07
C THR A 258 -33.94 -12.31 18.28
N SER A 259 -35.00 -11.55 18.55
CA SER A 259 -35.21 -10.23 17.94
C SER A 259 -34.16 -9.21 18.41
N MET A 260 -33.84 -9.23 19.71
CA MET A 260 -32.79 -8.40 20.29
C MET A 260 -31.42 -8.75 19.71
N LEU A 261 -31.06 -10.03 19.59
CA LEU A 261 -29.78 -10.47 19.02
C LEU A 261 -29.67 -10.09 17.53
N ARG A 262 -30.74 -10.27 16.75
CA ARG A 262 -30.79 -9.87 15.33
C ARG A 262 -30.66 -8.34 15.19
N SER A 263 -31.30 -7.59 16.10
CA SER A 263 -31.17 -6.13 16.17
C SER A 263 -29.75 -5.71 16.52
N ALA A 264 -29.12 -6.33 17.52
CA ALA A 264 -27.73 -6.06 17.90
C ALA A 264 -26.76 -6.33 16.73
N ASN A 265 -26.92 -7.45 16.03
CA ASN A 265 -26.13 -7.76 14.83
C ASN A 265 -26.33 -6.72 13.72
N SER A 266 -27.56 -6.23 13.53
CA SER A 266 -27.84 -5.14 12.59
C SER A 266 -27.19 -3.83 13.00
N THR A 267 -27.20 -3.50 14.28
CA THR A 267 -26.57 -2.29 14.81
C THR A 267 -25.05 -2.35 14.64
N LEU A 268 -24.42 -3.50 14.89
CA LEU A 268 -22.97 -3.69 14.69
C LEU A 268 -22.54 -3.40 13.25
N ALA A 269 -23.35 -3.75 12.25
CA ALA A 269 -23.05 -3.46 10.86
C ALA A 269 -23.04 -1.95 10.53
N GLY A 270 -23.69 -1.12 11.36
CA GLY A 270 -23.71 0.34 11.22
C GLY A 270 -22.66 1.08 12.04
N VAL A 271 -21.86 0.37 12.84
CA VAL A 271 -20.82 0.99 13.69
C VAL A 271 -19.62 1.43 12.83
N PRO A 272 -19.11 2.66 12.98
CA PRO A 272 -17.90 3.10 12.29
C PRO A 272 -16.68 2.23 12.64
N SER A 273 -15.81 1.94 11.66
CA SER A 273 -14.67 1.02 11.84
C SER A 273 -13.68 1.45 12.92
N ILE A 274 -13.51 2.76 13.14
CA ILE A 274 -12.64 3.31 14.20
C ILE A 274 -13.09 2.93 15.62
N VAL A 275 -14.41 2.78 15.81
CA VAL A 275 -14.99 2.39 17.11
C VAL A 275 -14.61 0.95 17.44
N PHE A 276 -14.55 0.07 16.44
CA PHE A 276 -14.03 -1.29 16.64
C PHE A 276 -12.57 -1.27 17.06
N GLY A 277 -11.73 -0.41 16.48
CA GLY A 277 -10.32 -0.28 16.89
C GLY A 277 -10.16 0.14 18.35
N LEU A 278 -10.90 1.16 18.78
CA LEU A 278 -10.91 1.60 20.17
C LEU A 278 -11.47 0.53 21.12
N PHE A 279 -12.54 -0.17 20.70
CA PHE A 279 -13.07 -1.31 21.45
C PHE A 279 -12.03 -2.43 21.58
N GLY A 280 -11.33 -2.77 20.50
CA GLY A 280 -10.30 -3.81 20.50
C GLY A 280 -9.17 -3.49 21.47
N LEU A 281 -8.72 -2.24 21.51
CA LEU A 281 -7.74 -1.76 22.48
C LEU A 281 -8.26 -1.86 23.91
N ALA A 282 -9.45 -1.32 24.18
CA ALA A 282 -10.02 -1.32 25.53
C ALA A 282 -10.35 -2.72 26.05
N PHE A 283 -10.90 -3.57 25.19
CA PHE A 283 -11.41 -4.88 25.57
C PHE A 283 -10.36 -5.99 25.43
N PHE A 284 -9.78 -6.20 24.24
CA PHE A 284 -8.85 -7.32 24.04
C PHE A 284 -7.49 -7.10 24.66
N ILE A 285 -6.94 -5.88 24.59
CA ILE A 285 -5.62 -5.58 25.15
C ILE A 285 -5.75 -5.22 26.64
N ASN A 286 -6.53 -4.20 26.99
CA ASN A 286 -6.52 -3.70 28.38
C ASN A 286 -7.35 -4.54 29.37
N THR A 287 -8.49 -5.10 28.94
CA THR A 287 -9.39 -5.84 29.84
C THR A 287 -9.07 -7.33 29.86
N MET A 288 -9.11 -7.98 28.70
CA MET A 288 -8.90 -9.42 28.56
C MET A 288 -7.41 -9.80 28.57
N LYS A 289 -6.51 -8.84 28.31
CA LYS A 289 -5.06 -9.06 28.24
C LYS A 289 -4.67 -10.23 27.35
N VAL A 290 -5.28 -10.29 26.17
CA VAL A 290 -4.99 -11.32 25.16
C VAL A 290 -3.52 -11.24 24.70
N SER A 291 -2.96 -10.04 24.73
CA SER A 291 -1.52 -9.76 24.62
C SER A 291 -1.16 -8.62 25.56
N GLU A 292 0.10 -8.56 25.99
CA GLU A 292 0.66 -7.46 26.80
C GLU A 292 0.64 -6.12 26.06
N SER A 293 0.61 -6.14 24.71
CA SER A 293 0.61 -4.93 23.89
C SER A 293 -0.15 -5.15 22.57
N LYS A 294 0.01 -4.21 21.61
CA LYS A 294 -0.53 -4.37 20.25
C LYS A 294 -0.03 -5.69 19.67
N SER A 295 -0.94 -6.48 19.09
CA SER A 295 -0.60 -7.78 18.53
C SER A 295 -1.49 -8.15 17.34
N VAL A 296 -0.98 -8.99 16.45
CA VAL A 296 -1.76 -9.50 15.31
C VAL A 296 -3.01 -10.24 15.79
N LEU A 297 -2.93 -10.99 16.89
CA LEU A 297 -4.11 -11.63 17.48
C LEU A 297 -5.18 -10.62 17.91
N ALA A 298 -4.80 -9.57 18.65
CA ALA A 298 -5.76 -8.53 19.05
C ALA A 298 -6.38 -7.82 17.84
N GLY A 299 -5.58 -7.50 16.82
CA GLY A 299 -6.08 -6.95 15.56
C GLY A 299 -7.02 -7.90 14.82
N SER A 300 -6.68 -9.18 14.73
CA SER A 300 -7.47 -10.21 14.08
C SER A 300 -8.82 -10.40 14.77
N LEU A 301 -8.87 -10.43 16.10
CA LEU A 301 -10.12 -10.51 16.87
C LEU A 301 -10.99 -9.26 16.67
N THR A 302 -10.35 -8.09 16.60
CA THR A 302 -11.06 -6.82 16.36
C THR A 302 -11.67 -6.79 14.97
N LEU A 303 -10.90 -7.14 13.94
CA LEU A 303 -11.38 -7.30 12.57
C LEU A 303 -12.47 -8.38 12.48
N ALA A 304 -12.33 -9.48 13.23
CA ALA A 304 -13.31 -10.55 13.25
C ALA A 304 -14.68 -10.06 13.70
N ILE A 305 -14.76 -9.29 14.81
CA ILE A 305 -16.02 -8.71 15.27
C ILE A 305 -16.61 -7.76 14.22
N MET A 306 -15.78 -6.95 13.58
CA MET A 306 -16.25 -5.99 12.57
C MET A 306 -16.85 -6.69 11.34
N VAL A 307 -16.24 -7.77 10.84
CA VAL A 307 -16.76 -8.48 9.66
C VAL A 307 -17.84 -9.52 9.99
N LEU A 308 -18.00 -9.89 11.26
CA LEU A 308 -18.96 -10.90 11.73
C LEU A 308 -20.42 -10.65 11.26
N PRO A 309 -20.98 -9.43 11.33
CA PRO A 309 -22.36 -9.20 10.88
C PRO A 309 -22.58 -9.48 9.40
N THR A 310 -21.55 -9.23 8.58
CA THR A 310 -21.58 -9.51 7.13
C THR A 310 -21.62 -11.02 6.88
N ILE A 311 -20.79 -11.78 7.60
CA ILE A 311 -20.76 -13.25 7.48
C ILE A 311 -22.09 -13.86 7.95
N ILE A 312 -22.61 -13.41 9.09
CA ILE A 312 -23.89 -13.91 9.63
C ILE A 312 -25.00 -13.71 8.60
N ARG A 313 -25.18 -12.49 8.08
CA ARG A 313 -26.23 -12.18 7.11
C ARG A 313 -26.11 -13.00 5.83
N ALA A 314 -24.92 -13.05 5.25
CA ALA A 314 -24.68 -13.81 4.02
C ALA A 314 -24.94 -15.32 4.23
N ALA A 315 -24.58 -15.86 5.39
CA ALA A 315 -24.83 -17.25 5.72
C ALA A 315 -26.32 -17.53 5.98
N GLU A 316 -27.03 -16.62 6.66
CA GLU A 316 -28.48 -16.75 6.86
C GLU A 316 -29.25 -16.74 5.54
N GLU A 317 -28.95 -15.80 4.66
CA GLU A 317 -29.57 -15.71 3.33
C GLU A 317 -29.29 -16.95 2.50
N ALA A 318 -28.07 -17.47 2.54
CA ALA A 318 -27.69 -18.70 1.85
C ALA A 318 -28.46 -19.93 2.39
N ILE A 319 -28.65 -20.03 3.70
CA ILE A 319 -29.42 -21.13 4.32
C ILE A 319 -30.91 -21.01 3.99
N LEU A 320 -31.47 -19.80 4.06
CA LEU A 320 -32.89 -19.53 3.77
C LEU A 320 -33.24 -19.73 2.29
N ALA A 321 -32.26 -19.57 1.39
CA ALA A 321 -32.43 -19.84 -0.04
C ALA A 321 -32.62 -21.35 -0.35
N VAL A 322 -32.26 -22.25 0.56
CA VAL A 322 -32.46 -23.69 0.37
C VAL A 322 -33.95 -24.02 0.46
N PRO A 323 -34.54 -24.71 -0.55
CA PRO A 323 -35.97 -25.03 -0.55
C PRO A 323 -36.41 -25.81 0.70
N ARG A 324 -37.55 -25.41 1.28
CA ARG A 324 -38.11 -26.07 2.49
C ARG A 324 -38.36 -27.56 2.29
N THR A 325 -38.72 -27.97 1.07
CA THR A 325 -38.94 -29.37 0.69
C THR A 325 -37.73 -30.26 0.99
N TYR A 326 -36.50 -29.73 0.95
CA TYR A 326 -35.30 -30.50 1.30
C TYR A 326 -35.29 -30.86 2.80
N ARG A 327 -35.83 -29.99 3.67
CA ARG A 327 -36.01 -30.30 5.10
C ARG A 327 -37.02 -31.41 5.28
N GLU A 328 -38.18 -31.23 4.68
CA GLU A 328 -39.33 -32.11 4.85
C GLU A 328 -39.02 -33.51 4.33
N ALA A 329 -38.35 -33.61 3.17
CA ALA A 329 -37.91 -34.89 2.62
C ALA A 329 -36.91 -35.60 3.55
N SER A 330 -35.89 -34.89 4.04
CA SER A 330 -34.88 -35.46 4.95
C SER A 330 -35.51 -35.93 6.28
N LEU A 331 -36.36 -35.10 6.89
CA LEU A 331 -37.08 -35.46 8.12
C LEU A 331 -38.06 -36.62 7.89
N GLY A 332 -38.73 -36.66 6.72
CA GLY A 332 -39.64 -37.74 6.32
C GLY A 332 -38.94 -39.09 6.15
N LEU A 333 -37.64 -39.10 5.85
CA LEU A 333 -36.78 -40.30 5.84
C LEU A 333 -36.28 -40.70 7.25
N GLY A 334 -36.76 -40.05 8.31
CA GLY A 334 -36.37 -40.33 9.69
C GLY A 334 -35.03 -39.69 10.10
N ALA A 335 -34.48 -38.78 9.32
CA ALA A 335 -33.27 -38.05 9.72
C ALA A 335 -33.57 -37.09 10.88
N THR A 336 -32.62 -36.91 11.79
CA THR A 336 -32.73 -35.88 12.84
C THR A 336 -32.54 -34.49 12.25
N LYS A 337 -32.99 -33.46 12.96
CA LYS A 337 -32.80 -32.05 12.57
C LYS A 337 -31.31 -31.71 12.35
N TRP A 338 -30.45 -32.10 13.29
CA TRP A 338 -29.00 -31.89 13.16
C TRP A 338 -28.42 -32.58 11.92
N ARG A 339 -28.80 -33.84 11.68
CA ARG A 339 -28.36 -34.58 10.49
C ARG A 339 -28.80 -33.87 9.22
N THR A 340 -30.06 -33.45 9.15
CA THR A 340 -30.61 -32.67 8.03
C THR A 340 -29.81 -31.38 7.77
N ILE A 341 -29.44 -30.65 8.82
CA ILE A 341 -28.61 -29.44 8.71
C ILE A 341 -27.25 -29.74 8.13
N VAL A 342 -26.52 -30.68 8.72
CA VAL A 342 -25.13 -30.95 8.33
C VAL A 342 -25.04 -31.63 6.96
N THR A 343 -25.98 -32.53 6.62
CA THR A 343 -25.85 -33.36 5.41
C THR A 343 -26.63 -32.86 4.21
N VAL A 344 -27.64 -32.00 4.39
CA VAL A 344 -28.49 -31.52 3.28
C VAL A 344 -28.43 -30.00 3.15
N ILE A 345 -28.70 -29.29 4.24
CA ILE A 345 -28.89 -27.83 4.21
C ILE A 345 -27.56 -27.11 4.04
N LEU A 346 -26.60 -27.40 4.93
CA LEU A 346 -25.31 -26.72 4.94
C LEU A 346 -24.53 -26.96 3.64
N PRO A 347 -24.47 -28.18 3.07
CA PRO A 347 -23.84 -28.39 1.77
C PRO A 347 -24.53 -27.62 0.64
N ALA A 348 -25.87 -27.58 0.61
CA ALA A 348 -26.62 -26.83 -0.39
C ALA A 348 -26.39 -25.30 -0.29
N ALA A 349 -26.29 -24.77 0.94
CA ALA A 349 -26.04 -23.35 1.21
C ALA A 349 -24.56 -22.95 1.10
N LEU A 350 -23.63 -23.91 1.16
CA LEU A 350 -22.19 -23.66 1.27
C LEU A 350 -21.62 -22.72 0.19
N PRO A 351 -22.01 -22.81 -1.10
CA PRO A 351 -21.52 -21.87 -2.10
C PRO A 351 -21.91 -20.40 -1.82
N GLY A 352 -23.07 -20.18 -1.19
CA GLY A 352 -23.52 -18.85 -0.77
C GLY A 352 -22.76 -18.37 0.47
N ILE A 353 -22.63 -19.22 1.47
CA ILE A 353 -21.87 -18.95 2.71
C ILE A 353 -20.41 -18.56 2.39
N ILE A 354 -19.73 -19.33 1.53
CA ILE A 354 -18.35 -19.05 1.12
C ILE A 354 -18.26 -17.71 0.38
N THR A 355 -19.28 -17.32 -0.39
CA THR A 355 -19.30 -16.01 -1.07
C THR A 355 -19.32 -14.87 -0.06
N GLY A 356 -20.14 -14.99 1.00
CA GLY A 356 -20.11 -14.05 2.12
C GLY A 356 -18.74 -13.97 2.80
N GLY A 357 -18.11 -15.13 3.01
CA GLY A 357 -16.74 -15.20 3.56
C GLY A 357 -15.69 -14.52 2.68
N ILE A 358 -15.77 -14.66 1.36
CA ILE A 358 -14.85 -14.00 0.41
C ILE A 358 -14.98 -12.47 0.50
N ILE A 359 -16.22 -11.97 0.52
CA ILE A 359 -16.47 -10.52 0.65
C ILE A 359 -15.92 -9.99 1.97
N SER A 360 -16.15 -10.72 3.07
CA SER A 360 -15.63 -10.37 4.40
C SER A 360 -14.11 -10.43 4.49
N LEU A 361 -13.45 -11.39 3.83
CA LEU A 361 -11.99 -11.49 3.77
C LEU A 361 -11.38 -10.27 3.07
N GLY A 362 -11.93 -9.90 1.90
CA GLY A 362 -11.48 -8.71 1.18
C GLY A 362 -11.66 -7.43 2.01
N ARG A 363 -12.77 -7.32 2.75
CA ARG A 363 -12.98 -6.22 3.71
C ARG A 363 -11.92 -6.23 4.81
N ALA A 364 -11.70 -7.36 5.48
CA ALA A 364 -10.72 -7.45 6.57
C ALA A 364 -9.29 -7.09 6.13
N ALA A 365 -8.87 -7.56 4.95
CA ALA A 365 -7.55 -7.28 4.40
C ALA A 365 -7.32 -5.80 4.04
N GLY A 366 -8.38 -5.08 3.66
CA GLY A 366 -8.29 -3.67 3.27
C GLY A 366 -8.57 -2.66 4.38
N GLU A 367 -8.82 -3.10 5.62
CA GLU A 367 -9.21 -2.21 6.71
C GLU A 367 -8.01 -1.64 7.46
N THR A 368 -8.08 -0.35 7.78
CA THR A 368 -7.01 0.39 8.47
C THR A 368 -7.44 0.78 9.89
N ALA A 369 -8.64 1.36 10.04
CA ALA A 369 -9.06 1.96 11.30
C ALA A 369 -9.06 1.00 12.51
N PRO A 370 -9.52 -0.27 12.39
CA PRO A 370 -9.50 -1.19 13.53
C PRO A 370 -8.08 -1.59 13.96
N ILE A 371 -7.15 -1.66 13.01
CA ILE A 371 -5.81 -2.19 13.24
C ILE A 371 -4.84 -1.14 13.80
N ILE A 372 -5.07 0.16 13.56
CA ILE A 372 -4.24 1.26 14.08
C ILE A 372 -4.01 1.14 15.59
N PHE A 373 -5.07 0.86 16.34
CA PHE A 373 -5.02 0.79 17.80
C PHE A 373 -4.64 -0.58 18.35
N THR A 374 -4.69 -1.63 17.53
CA THR A 374 -4.69 -3.02 18.04
C THR A 374 -3.53 -3.86 17.54
N ALA A 375 -3.00 -3.60 16.35
CA ALA A 375 -1.96 -4.43 15.74
C ALA A 375 -0.92 -3.67 14.92
N ALA A 376 -1.27 -2.53 14.30
CA ALA A 376 -0.44 -1.88 13.31
C ALA A 376 0.71 -1.05 13.91
N VAL A 377 1.87 -1.12 13.26
CA VAL A 377 3.05 -0.27 13.46
C VAL A 377 3.55 0.26 12.11
N SER A 378 4.20 1.43 12.12
CA SER A 378 4.72 2.06 10.90
C SER A 378 5.94 1.34 10.34
N VAL A 379 6.91 1.02 11.20
CA VAL A 379 8.13 0.31 10.83
C VAL A 379 8.27 -0.92 11.72
N GLY A 380 8.48 -2.09 11.13
CA GLY A 380 8.62 -3.33 11.86
C GLY A 380 9.25 -4.43 11.01
N ALA A 381 9.81 -5.43 11.67
CA ALA A 381 10.36 -6.61 11.01
C ALA A 381 9.25 -7.58 10.58
N THR A 382 9.59 -8.51 9.69
CA THR A 382 8.76 -9.69 9.42
C THR A 382 8.56 -10.48 10.71
N ILE A 383 7.33 -10.91 10.96
CA ILE A 383 6.97 -11.66 12.15
C ILE A 383 6.80 -13.15 11.83
N GLY A 384 7.30 -14.01 12.72
CA GLY A 384 7.09 -15.44 12.64
C GLY A 384 5.69 -15.84 13.09
N LEU A 385 5.32 -17.11 12.85
CA LEU A 385 4.00 -17.63 13.28
C LEU A 385 3.80 -17.59 14.79
N ALA A 386 4.87 -17.74 15.58
CA ALA A 386 4.80 -17.65 17.04
C ALA A 386 4.55 -16.21 17.50
N ASP A 387 5.09 -15.24 16.77
CA ASP A 387 5.00 -13.81 17.12
C ASP A 387 3.62 -13.23 16.82
N VAL A 388 2.80 -13.89 15.99
CA VAL A 388 1.40 -13.48 15.71
C VAL A 388 0.57 -13.28 16.99
N PHE A 389 0.88 -14.04 18.05
CA PHE A 389 0.15 -13.98 19.30
C PHE A 389 0.52 -12.77 20.17
N THR A 390 1.73 -12.24 20.02
CA THR A 390 2.32 -11.30 20.98
C THR A 390 2.80 -10.00 20.37
N ALA A 391 3.23 -10.03 19.11
CA ALA A 391 3.88 -8.91 18.43
C ALA A 391 2.92 -8.14 17.50
N PRO A 392 3.10 -6.82 17.37
CA PRO A 392 2.44 -6.04 16.35
C PRO A 392 3.03 -6.33 14.97
N THR A 393 2.36 -5.87 13.91
CA THR A 393 2.83 -6.06 12.53
C THR A 393 2.67 -4.79 11.71
N PRO A 394 3.60 -4.50 10.79
CA PRO A 394 3.31 -3.61 9.67
C PRO A 394 2.17 -4.19 8.83
N ALA A 395 1.33 -3.33 8.28
CA ALA A 395 0.23 -3.73 7.41
C ALA A 395 0.11 -2.73 6.25
N LEU A 396 -0.21 -3.23 5.05
CA LEU A 396 -0.22 -2.42 3.83
C LEU A 396 -1.20 -1.25 3.95
N SER A 397 -2.41 -1.50 4.46
CA SER A 397 -3.46 -0.50 4.60
C SER A 397 -3.09 0.64 5.56
N TRP A 398 -2.29 0.36 6.60
CA TRP A 398 -1.76 1.36 7.51
C TRP A 398 -0.57 2.10 6.92
N ASN A 399 0.40 1.39 6.35
CA ASN A 399 1.60 2.03 5.81
C ASN A 399 1.30 2.91 4.59
N ILE A 400 0.32 2.55 3.76
CA ILE A 400 -0.18 3.45 2.70
C ILE A 400 -0.73 4.75 3.30
N TYR A 401 -1.53 4.67 4.36
CA TYR A 401 -2.09 5.86 5.03
C TYR A 401 -0.99 6.73 5.65
N ASN A 402 -0.06 6.10 6.38
CA ASN A 402 1.04 6.76 7.06
C ASN A 402 1.99 7.47 6.09
N LEU A 403 2.31 6.81 4.97
CA LEU A 403 3.21 7.34 3.95
C LEU A 403 2.55 8.47 3.14
N ALA A 404 1.23 8.44 2.99
CA ALA A 404 0.48 9.50 2.29
C ALA A 404 0.17 10.72 3.18
N SER A 405 0.10 10.56 4.51
CA SER A 405 -0.40 11.61 5.42
C SER A 405 0.67 12.23 6.31
N GLU A 406 1.69 11.48 6.73
CA GLU A 406 2.60 11.88 7.82
C GLU A 406 4.06 12.05 7.40
N HIS A 407 4.46 11.63 6.21
CA HIS A 407 5.86 11.72 5.77
C HIS A 407 6.18 13.09 5.16
N GLU A 408 7.17 13.79 5.74
CA GLU A 408 7.69 15.07 5.21
C GLU A 408 8.21 14.94 3.76
N ALA A 409 8.67 13.74 3.39
CA ALA A 409 9.14 13.37 2.04
C ALA A 409 8.08 12.64 1.20
N ALA A 410 6.78 12.84 1.45
CA ALA A 410 5.70 12.10 0.75
C ALA A 410 5.75 12.22 -0.78
N ASN A 411 6.33 13.31 -1.32
CA ASN A 411 6.51 13.49 -2.76
C ASN A 411 7.65 12.63 -3.33
N GLU A 412 8.75 12.47 -2.60
CA GLU A 412 9.95 11.72 -3.03
C GLU A 412 9.69 10.20 -3.06
N ILE A 413 8.77 9.72 -2.21
CA ILE A 413 8.47 8.29 -2.02
C ILE A 413 7.20 7.86 -2.78
N ARG A 414 6.74 8.68 -3.74
CA ARG A 414 5.47 8.46 -4.45
C ARG A 414 5.42 7.12 -5.22
N HIS A 415 6.55 6.69 -5.77
CA HIS A 415 6.65 5.42 -6.49
C HIS A 415 6.37 4.23 -5.55
N VAL A 416 6.87 4.27 -4.32
CA VAL A 416 6.63 3.23 -3.30
C VAL A 416 5.18 3.23 -2.84
N GLN A 417 4.55 4.41 -2.68
CA GLN A 417 3.13 4.50 -2.31
C GLN A 417 2.25 3.77 -3.34
N TYR A 418 2.45 4.02 -4.64
CA TYR A 418 1.73 3.30 -5.68
C TYR A 418 2.05 1.80 -5.70
N GLY A 419 3.32 1.44 -5.47
CA GLY A 419 3.74 0.05 -5.33
C GLY A 419 3.06 -0.69 -4.16
N MET A 420 2.93 -0.05 -2.99
CA MET A 420 2.20 -0.60 -1.84
C MET A 420 0.71 -0.79 -2.12
N VAL A 421 0.07 0.19 -2.78
CA VAL A 421 -1.35 0.07 -3.17
C VAL A 421 -1.54 -1.07 -4.17
N MET A 422 -0.66 -1.19 -5.17
CA MET A 422 -0.68 -2.31 -6.11
C MET A 422 -0.46 -3.64 -5.40
N ALA A 423 0.45 -3.71 -4.43
CA ALA A 423 0.67 -4.90 -3.61
C ALA A 423 -0.58 -5.28 -2.81
N LEU A 424 -1.26 -4.30 -2.19
CA LEU A 424 -2.51 -4.51 -1.44
C LEU A 424 -3.63 -5.04 -2.35
N ILE A 425 -3.82 -4.43 -3.51
CA ILE A 425 -4.81 -4.91 -4.49
C ILE A 425 -4.46 -6.33 -4.93
N SER A 426 -3.18 -6.60 -5.21
CA SER A 426 -2.71 -7.90 -5.66
C SER A 426 -2.93 -8.99 -4.62
N ILE A 427 -2.58 -8.76 -3.34
CA ILE A 427 -2.82 -9.75 -2.29
C ILE A 427 -4.32 -9.98 -2.07
N VAL A 428 -5.14 -8.93 -2.06
CA VAL A 428 -6.61 -9.07 -1.92
C VAL A 428 -7.19 -9.87 -3.09
N LEU A 429 -6.75 -9.58 -4.33
CA LEU A 429 -7.16 -10.34 -5.50
C LEU A 429 -6.71 -11.80 -5.42
N LEU A 430 -5.47 -12.08 -5.01
CA LEU A 430 -4.96 -13.44 -4.86
C LEU A 430 -5.72 -14.23 -3.78
N LEU A 431 -6.00 -13.61 -2.63
CA LEU A 431 -6.80 -14.20 -1.56
C LEU A 431 -8.22 -14.51 -2.03
N ASN A 432 -8.88 -13.55 -2.68
CA ASN A 432 -10.23 -13.72 -3.21
C ASN A 432 -10.28 -14.76 -4.33
N MET A 433 -9.31 -14.75 -5.24
CA MET A 433 -9.20 -15.72 -6.33
C MET A 433 -9.02 -17.14 -5.77
N SER A 434 -8.13 -17.31 -4.79
CA SER A 434 -7.90 -18.59 -4.11
C SER A 434 -9.18 -19.11 -3.45
N ALA A 435 -9.92 -18.23 -2.78
CA ALA A 435 -11.19 -18.58 -2.15
C ALA A 435 -12.31 -18.86 -3.17
N ILE A 436 -12.37 -18.16 -4.30
CA ILE A 436 -13.30 -18.45 -5.42
C ILE A 436 -12.98 -19.81 -6.05
N MET A 437 -11.70 -20.11 -6.28
CA MET A 437 -11.27 -21.41 -6.81
C MET A 437 -11.65 -22.54 -5.85
N LEU A 438 -11.46 -22.34 -4.54
CA LEU A 438 -11.90 -23.28 -3.51
C LEU A 438 -13.42 -23.50 -3.54
N ARG A 439 -14.21 -22.40 -3.61
CA ARG A 439 -15.67 -22.44 -3.76
C ARG A 439 -16.10 -23.23 -4.99
N ALA A 440 -15.46 -22.98 -6.14
CA ALA A 440 -15.80 -23.66 -7.40
C ALA A 440 -15.53 -25.17 -7.31
N ARG A 441 -14.40 -25.58 -6.71
CA ARG A 441 -14.08 -27.00 -6.47
C ARG A 441 -15.08 -27.66 -5.53
N ILE A 442 -15.44 -27.00 -4.43
CA ILE A 442 -16.42 -27.52 -3.46
C ILE A 442 -17.81 -27.65 -4.11
N SER A 443 -18.27 -26.62 -4.81
CA SER A 443 -19.57 -26.62 -5.50
C SER A 443 -19.67 -27.73 -6.55
N LYS A 444 -18.59 -27.99 -7.30
CA LYS A 444 -18.54 -29.09 -8.28
C LYS A 444 -18.67 -30.46 -7.62
N LYS A 445 -18.06 -30.66 -6.44
CA LYS A 445 -18.18 -31.92 -5.67
C LYS A 445 -19.58 -32.14 -5.08
N LEU A 446 -20.33 -31.07 -4.81
CA LEU A 446 -21.65 -31.14 -4.19
C LEU A 446 -22.80 -31.25 -5.21
N LYS A 447 -22.54 -30.97 -6.49
CA LYS A 447 -23.49 -31.16 -7.60
C LYS A 447 -23.41 -32.55 -8.26
N GLY A 448 -22.43 -33.37 -7.86
CA GLY A 448 -22.37 -34.80 -8.17
C GLY A 448 -22.91 -35.59 -6.99
#